data_AF-A0A350PD35-F1
#
_entry.id   AF-A0A350PD35-F1
#
_cell.length_a   1.000
_cell.length_b   1.000
_cell.length_c   1.000
_cell.angle_alpha   90.00
_cell.angle_beta   90.00
_cell.angle_gamma   90.00
#
_symmetry.space_group_name_H-M   'P 1'
#
loop_
_entity.id
_entity.type
_entity.pdbx_description
1 polymer ?
#
loop_
_entity_poly.entity_id
_entity_poly.type
_entity_poly.pdbx_seq_one_letter_code
_entity_poly.pdbx_strand_id
1 'polypeptide(L)'
;MTDQRLTEEDSFSKFGKSFQEKLGKLILLDRSFANQMTEVLDIKFLELRYLQAFVELVFQYKEKYSVHPTFETMVSVIRTEMDDYPDVVRKQVIEYLSKLKTNQISDEDSDFVKEKSLDFC
;
A
#
# COMPACT_ATOMS: atom_id res chain seq x y z
N MET A 1 19.76 18.83 8.89
CA MET A 1 18.67 17.87 8.62
C MET A 1 18.97 17.23 7.29
N THR A 2 19.57 16.05 7.32
CA THR A 2 20.05 15.38 6.11
C THR A 2 18.89 14.57 5.54
N ASP A 3 18.43 14.94 4.34
CA ASP A 3 17.55 14.11 3.52
C ASP A 3 18.36 12.87 3.12
N GLN A 4 18.22 11.78 3.89
CA GLN A 4 18.74 10.49 3.50
C GLN A 4 17.80 9.90 2.45
N ARG A 5 18.20 9.99 1.18
CA ARG A 5 17.58 9.20 0.12
C ARG A 5 17.79 7.72 0.43
N LEU A 6 16.71 6.96 0.52
CA LEU A 6 16.75 5.49 0.58
C LEU A 6 17.46 4.98 -0.68
N THR A 7 18.37 4.02 -0.50
CA THR A 7 18.99 3.33 -1.64
C THR A 7 18.05 2.24 -2.17
N GLU A 8 18.33 1.68 -3.36
CA GLU A 8 17.56 0.54 -3.88
C GLU A 8 17.61 -0.70 -2.96
N GLU A 9 18.64 -0.81 -2.13
CA GLU A 9 18.77 -1.87 -1.13
C GLU A 9 17.87 -1.64 0.09
N ASP A 10 17.53 -0.37 0.36
CA ASP A 10 16.71 0.09 1.49
C ASP A 10 15.22 0.28 1.14
N SER A 11 14.78 -0.23 -0.03
CA SER A 11 13.39 -0.09 -0.47
C SER A 11 12.88 -1.32 -1.23
N PHE A 12 11.58 -1.34 -1.52
CA PHE A 12 10.98 -2.33 -2.39
C PHE A 12 11.25 -2.09 -3.88
N SER A 13 12.06 -1.09 -4.25
CA SER A 13 12.41 -0.78 -5.65
C SER A 13 13.01 -1.97 -6.38
N LYS A 14 13.85 -2.78 -5.70
CA LYS A 14 14.47 -3.99 -6.27
C LYS A 14 13.46 -5.05 -6.78
N PHE A 15 12.24 -5.05 -6.25
CA PHE A 15 11.18 -5.97 -6.70
C PHE A 15 10.30 -5.36 -7.80
N GLY A 16 10.45 -4.07 -8.06
CA GLY A 16 9.74 -3.34 -9.10
C GLY A 16 8.27 -3.01 -8.77
N LYS A 17 7.68 -2.23 -9.66
CA LYS A 17 6.32 -1.68 -9.51
C LYS A 17 5.24 -2.75 -9.31
N SER A 18 5.27 -3.83 -10.08
CA SER A 18 4.24 -4.88 -10.02
C SER A 18 4.17 -5.52 -8.63
N PHE A 19 5.33 -5.77 -8.02
CA PHE A 19 5.41 -6.27 -6.65
C PHE A 19 4.78 -5.30 -5.66
N GLN A 20 5.16 -4.02 -5.72
CA GLN A 20 4.65 -3.01 -4.80
C GLN A 20 3.12 -2.81 -4.95
N GLU A 21 2.60 -2.88 -6.18
CA GLU A 21 1.16 -2.85 -6.43
C GLU A 21 0.43 -4.08 -5.88
N LYS A 22 1.04 -5.27 -5.92
CA LYS A 22 0.50 -6.47 -5.26
C LYS A 22 0.54 -6.34 -3.74
N LEU A 23 1.62 -5.80 -3.18
CA LEU A 23 1.77 -5.53 -1.75
C LEU A 23 0.65 -4.61 -1.25
N GLY A 24 0.44 -3.46 -1.91
CA GLY A 24 -0.68 -2.56 -1.56
C GLY A 24 -2.05 -3.24 -1.64
N LYS A 25 -2.25 -4.11 -2.65
CA LYS A 25 -3.51 -4.85 -2.83
C LYS A 25 -3.72 -5.86 -1.69
N LEU A 26 -2.68 -6.60 -1.32
CA LEU A 26 -2.71 -7.57 -0.22
C LEU A 26 -2.94 -6.88 1.12
N ILE A 27 -2.34 -5.70 1.34
CA ILE A 27 -2.61 -4.88 2.53
C ILE A 27 -4.11 -4.51 2.63
N LEU A 28 -4.79 -4.25 1.52
CA LEU A 28 -6.24 -4.00 1.57
C LEU A 28 -7.06 -5.28 1.76
N LEU A 29 -6.73 -6.36 1.05
CA LEU A 29 -7.61 -7.53 0.95
C LEU A 29 -7.35 -8.64 1.97
N ASP A 30 -6.14 -8.75 2.50
CA ASP A 30 -5.77 -9.74 3.50
C ASP A 30 -5.56 -9.05 4.85
N ARG A 31 -6.58 -9.11 5.70
CA ARG A 31 -6.56 -8.52 7.05
C ARG A 31 -5.43 -9.06 7.92
N SER A 32 -5.11 -10.36 7.82
CA SER A 32 -4.09 -10.98 8.67
C SER A 32 -2.71 -10.47 8.30
N PHE A 33 -2.42 -10.45 7.00
CA PHE A 33 -1.18 -9.89 6.47
C PHE A 33 -1.07 -8.38 6.75
N ALA A 34 -2.14 -7.62 6.54
CA ALA A 34 -2.17 -6.19 6.83
C ALA A 34 -1.86 -5.87 8.30
N ASN A 35 -2.31 -6.74 9.23
CA ASN A 35 -1.95 -6.59 10.64
C ASN A 35 -0.45 -6.69 10.88
N GLN A 36 0.21 -7.70 10.31
CA GLN A 36 1.66 -7.86 10.41
C GLN A 36 2.38 -6.66 9.80
N MET A 37 1.99 -6.24 8.59
CA MET A 37 2.60 -5.09 7.92
C MET A 37 2.39 -3.78 8.68
N THR A 38 1.29 -3.60 9.42
CA THR A 38 1.09 -2.39 10.25
C THR A 38 2.20 -2.25 11.30
N GLU A 39 2.77 -3.35 11.77
CA GLU A 39 3.80 -3.36 12.82
C GLU A 39 5.21 -3.10 12.30
N VAL A 40 5.50 -3.54 11.07
CA VAL A 40 6.88 -3.56 10.52
C VAL A 40 7.10 -2.61 9.33
N LEU A 41 6.06 -2.24 8.59
CA LEU A 41 6.22 -1.46 7.36
C LEU A 41 6.50 0.02 7.63
N ASP A 42 7.68 0.52 7.25
CA ASP A 42 7.84 1.94 6.95
C ASP A 42 7.32 2.20 5.53
N ILE A 43 6.26 3.01 5.41
CA ILE A 43 5.63 3.36 4.14
C ILE A 43 6.65 3.97 3.15
N LYS A 44 7.73 4.59 3.64
CA LYS A 44 8.80 5.14 2.80
C LYS A 44 9.56 4.08 1.99
N PHE A 45 9.49 2.80 2.37
CA PHE A 45 10.05 1.70 1.59
C PHE A 45 9.35 1.49 0.24
N LEU A 46 8.12 2.00 0.08
CA LEU A 46 7.44 2.04 -1.21
C LEU A 46 8.00 3.19 -2.04
N GLU A 47 8.46 2.92 -3.25
CA GLU A 47 9.01 3.94 -4.16
C GLU A 47 7.91 4.87 -4.68
N LEU A 48 6.73 4.31 -4.91
CA LEU A 48 5.64 4.97 -5.62
C LEU A 48 4.79 5.78 -4.65
N ARG A 49 4.81 7.11 -4.78
CA ARG A 49 4.10 8.04 -3.88
C ARG A 49 2.59 7.76 -3.75
N TYR A 50 1.95 7.25 -4.81
CA TYR A 50 0.53 6.87 -4.73
C TYR A 50 0.30 5.59 -3.92
N LEU A 51 1.26 4.65 -3.89
CA LEU A 51 1.19 3.49 -3.01
C LEU A 51 1.43 3.89 -1.56
N GLN A 52 2.36 4.83 -1.33
CA GLN A 52 2.57 5.40 0.00
C GLN A 52 1.26 5.97 0.55
N ALA A 53 0.64 6.88 -0.20
CA ALA A 53 -0.64 7.50 0.16
C ALA A 53 -1.76 6.47 0.36
N PHE A 54 -1.86 5.48 -0.53
CA PHE A 54 -2.88 4.45 -0.43
C PHE A 54 -2.74 3.59 0.83
N VAL A 55 -1.53 3.10 1.12
CA VAL A 55 -1.27 2.28 2.31
C VAL A 55 -1.45 3.09 3.59
N GLU A 56 -1.02 4.34 3.59
CA GLU A 56 -1.23 5.27 4.70
C GLU A 56 -2.72 5.44 5.02
N LEU A 57 -3.57 5.66 4.01
CA LEU A 57 -5.02 5.76 4.21
C LEU A 57 -5.64 4.47 4.76
N VAL A 58 -5.16 3.29 4.35
CA VAL A 58 -5.62 2.00 4.91
C VAL A 58 -5.28 1.90 6.39
N PHE A 59 -4.05 2.24 6.77
CA PHE A 59 -3.58 2.18 8.15
C PHE A 59 -4.25 3.23 9.04
N GLN A 60 -4.36 4.47 8.57
CA GLN A 60 -5.06 5.55 9.28
C GLN A 60 -6.54 5.20 9.52
N TYR A 61 -7.23 4.64 8.53
CA TYR A 61 -8.61 4.18 8.71
C TYR A 61 -8.68 3.10 9.81
N LYS A 62 -7.81 2.09 9.73
CA LYS A 62 -7.79 1.00 10.70
C LYS A 62 -7.49 1.49 12.12
N GLU A 63 -6.56 2.43 12.28
CA GLU A 63 -6.26 3.07 13.56
C GLU A 63 -7.48 3.83 14.10
N LYS A 64 -8.07 4.69 13.27
CA LYS A 64 -9.21 5.55 13.63
C LYS A 64 -10.46 4.77 14.03
N TYR A 65 -10.77 3.67 13.33
CA TYR A 65 -12.01 2.91 13.52
C TYR A 65 -11.81 1.54 14.19
N SER A 66 -10.56 1.15 14.48
CA SER A 66 -10.20 -0.17 15.05
C SER A 66 -10.70 -1.36 14.21
N VAL A 67 -10.95 -1.16 12.92
CA VAL A 67 -11.45 -2.18 11.99
C VAL A 67 -10.78 -2.02 10.63
N HIS A 68 -10.45 -3.14 10.00
CA HIS A 68 -9.84 -3.14 8.67
C HIS A 68 -10.85 -2.66 7.62
N PRO A 69 -10.49 -1.72 6.72
CA PRO A 69 -11.42 -1.19 5.75
C PRO A 69 -11.81 -2.24 4.71
N THR A 70 -13.05 -2.16 4.22
CA THR A 70 -13.46 -2.87 3.01
C THR A 70 -13.04 -2.10 1.76
N PHE A 71 -13.12 -2.73 0.58
CA PHE A 71 -12.92 -2.03 -0.67
C PHE A 71 -13.86 -0.81 -0.83
N GLU A 72 -15.14 -0.96 -0.52
CA GLU A 72 -16.14 0.13 -0.62
C GLU A 72 -15.86 1.26 0.37
N THR A 73 -15.36 0.90 1.55
CA THR A 73 -14.88 1.87 2.54
C THR A 73 -13.74 2.69 1.95
N MET A 74 -12.73 2.04 1.36
CA MET A 74 -11.61 2.74 0.73
C MET A 74 -12.03 3.62 -0.44
N VAL A 75 -13.07 3.25 -1.21
CA VAL A 75 -13.65 4.14 -2.23
C VAL A 75 -14.15 5.44 -1.61
N SER A 76 -14.80 5.37 -0.45
CA SER A 76 -15.31 6.55 0.24
C SER A 76 -14.17 7.38 0.82
N VAL A 77 -13.24 6.74 1.55
CA VAL A 77 -12.05 7.38 2.14
C VAL A 77 -11.23 8.13 1.09
N ILE A 78 -10.89 7.48 -0.04
CA ILE A 78 -10.08 8.08 -1.10
C ILE A 78 -10.79 9.29 -1.75
N ARG A 79 -12.13 9.31 -1.76
CA ARG A 79 -12.90 10.45 -2.30
C ARG A 79 -12.96 11.63 -1.35
N THR A 80 -12.80 11.43 -0.04
CA THR A 80 -13.02 12.46 0.97
C THR A 80 -11.76 12.87 1.75
N GLU A 81 -10.73 12.03 1.78
CA GLU A 81 -9.54 12.20 2.64
C GLU A 81 -8.26 12.34 1.80
N MET A 82 -8.33 13.04 0.66
CA MET A 82 -7.19 13.22 -0.26
C MET A 82 -6.85 14.69 -0.61
N ASP A 83 -7.49 15.66 0.06
CA ASP A 83 -7.35 17.08 -0.26
C ASP A 83 -5.93 17.63 -0.05
N ASP A 84 -5.17 17.02 0.87
CA ASP A 84 -3.79 17.41 1.19
C ASP A 84 -2.73 16.83 0.22
N TYR A 85 -3.10 15.90 -0.66
CA TYR A 85 -2.19 15.28 -1.61
C TYR A 85 -2.09 16.06 -2.93
N PRO A 86 -0.95 16.05 -3.65
CA PRO A 86 -0.87 16.62 -4.99
C PRO A 86 -1.87 15.95 -5.96
N ASP A 87 -2.43 16.72 -6.90
CA ASP A 87 -3.41 16.23 -7.89
C ASP A 87 -2.96 14.99 -8.65
N VAL A 88 -1.68 14.91 -8.99
CA VAL A 88 -1.10 13.75 -9.67
C VAL A 88 -1.18 12.49 -8.82
N VAL A 89 -0.91 12.60 -7.51
CA VAL A 89 -0.99 11.48 -6.57
C VAL A 89 -2.45 11.05 -6.40
N ARG A 90 -3.37 12.01 -6.25
CA ARG A 90 -4.83 11.73 -6.18
C ARG A 90 -5.31 10.90 -7.37
N LYS A 91 -4.98 11.33 -8.59
CA LYS A 91 -5.36 10.62 -9.82
C LYS A 91 -4.79 9.20 -9.84
N GLN A 92 -3.52 9.03 -9.48
CA GLN A 92 -2.87 7.72 -9.45
C GLN A 92 -3.48 6.78 -8.40
N VAL A 93 -3.85 7.29 -7.22
CA VAL A 93 -4.56 6.49 -6.19
C VAL A 93 -5.92 6.02 -6.71
N ILE A 94 -6.70 6.90 -7.36
CA ILE A 94 -8.01 6.55 -7.94
C ILE A 94 -7.86 5.50 -9.06
N GLU A 95 -6.87 5.67 -9.94
CA GLU A 95 -6.57 4.69 -10.99
C GLU A 95 -6.16 3.34 -10.42
N TYR A 96 -5.31 3.35 -9.39
CA TYR A 96 -4.86 2.13 -8.70
C TYR A 96 -6.03 1.41 -8.02
N LEU A 97 -6.86 2.13 -7.26
CA LEU A 97 -8.05 1.58 -6.61
C LEU A 97 -8.99 0.91 -7.62
N SER A 98 -9.16 1.52 -8.79
CA SER A 98 -10.02 0.99 -9.86
C SER A 98 -9.49 -0.35 -10.42
N LYS A 99 -8.17 -0.53 -10.48
CA LYS A 99 -7.50 -1.76 -10.96
C LYS A 99 -7.59 -2.91 -9.96
N LEU A 100 -7.77 -2.63 -8.66
CA LEU A 100 -7.83 -3.68 -7.63
C LEU A 100 -8.96 -4.69 -7.86
N LYS A 101 -10.08 -4.26 -8.45
CA LYS A 101 -11.24 -5.13 -8.73
C LYS A 101 -10.95 -6.19 -9.80
N THR A 102 -10.09 -5.90 -10.76
CA THR A 102 -9.89 -6.74 -11.95
C THR A 102 -8.60 -7.55 -11.90
N ASN A 103 -7.60 -7.08 -11.15
CA ASN A 103 -6.27 -7.68 -11.17
C ASN A 103 -6.14 -8.82 -10.17
N GLN A 104 -6.59 -10.02 -10.51
CA GLN A 104 -6.37 -11.21 -9.67
C GLN A 104 -4.87 -11.40 -9.38
N ILE A 105 -4.55 -11.77 -8.15
CA ILE A 105 -3.20 -12.20 -7.74
C ILE A 105 -3.29 -13.72 -7.63
N SER A 106 -2.37 -14.46 -8.26
CA SER A 106 -2.33 -15.91 -8.08
C SER A 106 -1.88 -16.24 -6.65
N ASP A 107 -2.17 -17.45 -6.18
CA ASP A 107 -1.78 -17.86 -4.84
C ASP A 107 -0.24 -17.83 -4.69
N GLU A 108 0.50 -18.25 -5.73
CA GLU A 108 1.97 -18.23 -5.73
C GLU A 108 2.53 -16.81 -5.66
N ASP A 109 1.93 -15.88 -6.40
CA ASP A 109 2.30 -14.46 -6.35
C ASP A 109 1.97 -13.84 -4.99
N SER A 110 0.82 -14.22 -4.41
CA SER A 110 0.40 -13.76 -3.09
C SER A 110 1.43 -14.19 -2.03
N ASP A 111 1.78 -15.48 -2.00
CA ASP A 111 2.70 -16.04 -1.02
C ASP A 111 4.10 -15.42 -1.18
N PHE A 112 4.59 -15.32 -2.41
CA PHE A 112 5.88 -14.68 -2.70
C PHE A 112 5.92 -13.22 -2.22
N VAL A 113 4.88 -12.43 -2.50
CA VAL A 113 4.86 -11.01 -2.09
C VAL A 113 4.79 -10.88 -0.57
N LYS A 114 3.98 -11.70 0.11
CA LYS A 114 3.88 -11.66 1.59
C LYS A 114 5.20 -12.02 2.26
N GLU A 115 5.81 -13.14 1.85
CA GLU A 115 7.09 -13.61 2.39
C GLU A 115 8.16 -12.53 2.22
N LYS A 116 8.36 -12.03 0.99
CA LYS A 116 9.41 -11.04 0.72
C LYS A 116 9.16 -9.67 1.33
N SER A 117 7.90 -9.31 1.57
CA SER A 117 7.58 -8.06 2.26
C SER A 117 7.90 -8.12 3.75
N LEU A 118 7.60 -9.25 4.40
CA LEU A 118 7.87 -9.48 5.82
C LEU A 118 9.36 -9.72 6.09
N ASP A 119 10.06 -10.46 5.22
CA ASP A 119 11.50 -10.68 5.34
C ASP A 119 12.31 -9.38 5.20
N PHE A 120 11.76 -8.40 4.49
CA PHE A 120 12.42 -7.13 4.22
C PHE A 120 12.23 -6.09 5.32
N CYS A 121 11.04 -6.03 5.93
CA CYS A 121 10.70 -5.03 6.95
C CYS A 121 11.22 -5.42 8.34
#